data_AF-A0A924XZG9-F1
#
_entry.id   AF-A0A924XZG9-F1
#
_cell.length_a   1.000
_cell.length_b   1.000
_cell.length_c   1.000
_cell.angle_alpha   90.00
_cell.angle_beta   90.00
_cell.angle_gamma   90.00
#
_symmetry.space_group_name_H-M   'P 1'
#
loop_
_entity.id
_entity.type
_entity.pdbx_description
1 polymer ?
#
loop_
_entity_poly.entity_id
_entity_poly.type
_entity_poly.pdbx_seq_one_letter_code
_entity_poly.pdbx_strand_id
1 'polypeptide(L)'
;MRKRQSVPLPVAAGVAAATLLLGFAAGAVAQSKSRLTILQNTISTDARKIGGRLYVPVADIAKAMGWKLTVAGSAISLQPPKKLVASGGNTSSPEYPMSGAAGEEFGNASYRFKVTNVAEVAEYGRKYTNGIALGGAVNTTASEKLVVIDCVLTNATAEREEFCFSRDRYAENTMLLDKSGESLAPAAIDVAADELNPPGAFALAGANVRFALVFRVPQAWEPKALVYTIVKYRERGLKKGTDVRVNL
;
A
#
# COMPACT_ATOMS: atom_id res chain seq x y z
N MET A 1 -73.49 -55.55 -46.18
CA MET A 1 -73.83 -56.56 -45.15
C MET A 1 -72.68 -56.64 -44.15
N ARG A 2 -72.97 -56.38 -42.87
CA ARG A 2 -72.00 -56.29 -41.76
C ARG A 2 -71.53 -57.68 -41.33
N LYS A 3 -70.23 -57.88 -41.10
CA LYS A 3 -69.69 -59.06 -40.41
C LYS A 3 -68.87 -58.67 -39.18
N ARG A 4 -69.51 -58.97 -38.04
CA ARG A 4 -69.09 -59.27 -36.67
C ARG A 4 -67.60 -59.18 -36.28
N GLN A 5 -67.39 -58.51 -35.14
CA GLN A 5 -66.26 -58.67 -34.23
C GLN A 5 -66.27 -60.04 -33.52
N SER A 6 -65.08 -60.57 -33.22
CA SER A 6 -64.79 -61.35 -32.00
C SER A 6 -63.27 -61.45 -31.78
N VAL A 7 -62.84 -61.15 -30.55
CA VAL A 7 -61.50 -61.29 -29.92
C VAL A 7 -61.71 -62.29 -28.76
N PRO A 8 -60.79 -63.21 -28.31
CA PRO A 8 -59.46 -62.88 -27.75
C PRO A 8 -58.29 -63.92 -27.85
N LEU A 9 -57.12 -63.42 -27.38
CA LEU A 9 -55.76 -63.91 -26.99
C LEU A 9 -55.65 -65.30 -26.31
N PRO A 10 -54.45 -65.91 -25.97
CA PRO A 10 -53.08 -65.34 -25.83
C PRO A 10 -51.89 -66.23 -26.34
N VAL A 11 -50.70 -65.66 -26.50
CA VAL A 11 -49.42 -66.42 -26.38
C VAL A 11 -48.44 -65.59 -25.54
N ALA A 12 -47.81 -66.28 -24.60
CA ALA A 12 -47.07 -65.75 -23.46
C ALA A 12 -45.56 -65.58 -23.72
N ALA A 13 -44.96 -64.80 -22.82
CA ALA A 13 -43.61 -64.91 -22.29
C ALA A 13 -42.41 -64.58 -23.21
N GLY A 14 -41.97 -63.33 -23.14
CA GLY A 14 -40.60 -62.92 -23.43
C GLY A 14 -40.18 -61.87 -22.39
N VAL A 15 -39.36 -62.28 -21.43
CA VAL A 15 -38.86 -61.49 -20.31
C VAL A 15 -37.65 -60.64 -20.76
N ALA A 16 -37.50 -59.49 -20.09
CA ALA A 16 -36.31 -58.64 -19.95
C ALA A 16 -35.92 -57.72 -21.12
N ALA A 17 -36.11 -56.41 -20.91
CA ALA A 17 -34.99 -55.51 -20.58
C ALA A 17 -35.54 -54.15 -20.14
N ALA A 18 -35.16 -53.75 -18.93
CA ALA A 18 -35.44 -52.45 -18.37
C ALA A 18 -34.56 -51.37 -19.03
N THR A 19 -35.16 -50.28 -19.50
CA THR A 19 -34.43 -49.03 -19.72
C THR A 19 -35.26 -47.87 -19.21
N LEU A 20 -35.05 -47.55 -17.93
CA LEU A 20 -35.36 -46.26 -17.32
C LEU A 20 -34.51 -45.18 -17.99
N LEU A 21 -35.14 -44.20 -18.65
CA LEU A 21 -34.52 -42.90 -18.90
C LEU A 21 -35.51 -41.81 -18.48
N LEU A 22 -35.44 -41.47 -17.19
CA LEU A 22 -35.94 -40.22 -16.63
C LEU A 22 -35.21 -39.06 -17.34
N GLY A 23 -35.94 -38.28 -18.12
CA GLY A 23 -35.47 -37.03 -18.69
C GLY A 23 -35.36 -35.95 -17.61
N PHE A 24 -34.22 -35.89 -16.90
CA PHE A 24 -33.77 -34.68 -16.21
C PHE A 24 -32.99 -33.83 -17.22
N ALA A 25 -33.69 -32.97 -17.96
CA ALA A 25 -33.05 -31.84 -18.64
C ALA A 25 -32.73 -30.76 -17.59
N ALA A 26 -31.67 -30.97 -16.82
CA ALA A 26 -31.07 -29.89 -16.04
C ALA A 26 -30.41 -28.93 -17.04
N GLY A 27 -31.04 -27.78 -17.26
CA GLY A 27 -30.45 -26.69 -18.03
C GLY A 27 -29.12 -26.30 -17.39
N ALA A 28 -28.02 -26.68 -18.04
CA ALA A 28 -26.71 -26.13 -17.75
C ALA A 28 -26.74 -24.66 -18.16
N VAL A 29 -27.12 -23.79 -17.22
CA VAL A 29 -26.96 -22.34 -17.38
C VAL A 29 -25.46 -22.11 -17.51
N ALA A 30 -25.01 -21.82 -18.73
CA ALA A 30 -23.64 -21.45 -19.01
C ALA A 30 -23.30 -20.23 -18.13
N GLN A 31 -22.59 -20.47 -17.02
CA GLN A 31 -22.21 -19.42 -16.10
C GLN A 31 -21.17 -18.57 -16.82
N SER A 32 -21.60 -17.41 -17.36
CA SER A 32 -20.73 -16.49 -18.09
C SER A 32 -19.56 -16.09 -17.18
N LYS A 33 -18.36 -16.57 -17.49
CA LYS A 33 -17.14 -16.17 -16.77
C LYS A 33 -16.95 -14.68 -16.94
N SER A 34 -17.14 -13.93 -15.86
CA SER A 34 -16.93 -12.49 -15.84
C SER A 34 -15.49 -12.22 -15.40
N ARG A 35 -14.90 -11.13 -15.91
CA ARG A 35 -13.60 -10.66 -15.43
C ARG A 35 -13.79 -9.44 -14.54
N LEU A 36 -12.99 -9.34 -13.48
CA LEU A 36 -12.86 -8.14 -12.67
C LEU A 36 -11.58 -7.41 -13.08
N THR A 37 -11.71 -6.14 -13.43
CA THR A 37 -10.58 -5.23 -13.67
C THR A 37 -10.63 -4.06 -12.69
N ILE A 38 -9.50 -3.74 -12.06
CA ILE A 38 -9.33 -2.57 -11.20
C ILE A 38 -8.16 -1.77 -11.75
N LEU A 39 -8.34 -0.48 -12.00
CA LEU A 39 -7.30 0.41 -12.54
C LEU A 39 -6.63 -0.20 -13.80
N GLN A 40 -7.44 -0.69 -14.74
CA GLN A 40 -7.02 -1.33 -16.00
C GLN A 40 -6.28 -2.67 -15.87
N ASN A 41 -5.96 -3.12 -14.65
CA ASN A 41 -5.38 -4.44 -14.39
C ASN A 41 -6.48 -5.49 -14.18
N THR A 42 -6.37 -6.63 -14.86
CA THR A 42 -7.27 -7.77 -14.63
C THR A 42 -6.90 -8.43 -13.31
N ILE A 43 -7.79 -8.32 -12.33
CA ILE A 43 -7.62 -8.82 -10.97
C ILE A 43 -8.07 -10.28 -10.88
N SER A 44 -9.17 -10.62 -11.54
CA SER A 44 -9.71 -11.99 -11.57
C SER A 44 -10.38 -12.27 -12.91
N THR A 45 -10.21 -13.48 -13.42
CA THR A 45 -10.92 -14.01 -14.60
C THR A 45 -12.00 -15.03 -14.24
N ASP A 46 -12.19 -15.32 -12.95
CA ASP A 46 -13.20 -16.25 -12.43
C ASP A 46 -14.23 -15.52 -11.57
N ALA A 47 -14.60 -14.30 -11.96
CA ALA A 47 -15.73 -13.61 -11.33
C ALA A 47 -17.05 -14.23 -11.82
N ARG A 48 -17.97 -14.46 -10.89
CA ARG A 48 -19.24 -15.14 -11.15
C ARG A 48 -20.40 -14.31 -10.66
N LYS A 49 -21.48 -14.26 -11.44
CA LYS A 49 -22.74 -13.68 -11.00
C LYS A 49 -23.63 -14.76 -10.41
N ILE A 50 -24.09 -14.56 -9.17
CA ILE A 50 -25.03 -15.44 -8.47
C ILE A 50 -26.14 -14.55 -7.92
N GLY A 51 -27.40 -14.79 -8.33
CA GLY A 51 -28.54 -13.98 -7.89
C GLY A 51 -28.39 -12.48 -8.19
N GLY A 52 -27.80 -12.11 -9.33
CA GLY A 52 -27.55 -10.72 -9.72
C GLY A 52 -26.36 -10.04 -9.01
N ARG A 53 -25.72 -10.69 -8.04
CA ARG A 53 -24.54 -10.18 -7.33
C ARG A 53 -23.26 -10.79 -7.91
N LEU A 54 -22.22 -9.96 -8.06
CA LEU A 54 -20.90 -10.39 -8.52
C LEU A 54 -20.08 -10.91 -7.33
N TYR A 55 -19.56 -12.12 -7.47
CA TYR A 55 -18.66 -12.77 -6.53
C TYR A 55 -17.31 -12.95 -7.21
N VAL A 56 -16.24 -12.70 -6.46
CA VAL A 56 -14.87 -12.81 -6.95
C VAL A 56 -14.08 -13.67 -5.98
N PRO A 57 -13.21 -14.58 -6.45
CA PRO A 57 -12.35 -15.35 -5.59
C PRO A 57 -11.50 -14.43 -4.71
N VAL A 58 -11.62 -14.59 -3.39
CA VAL A 58 -10.85 -13.78 -2.42
C VAL A 58 -9.34 -13.99 -2.59
N ALA A 59 -8.92 -15.17 -3.09
CA ALA A 59 -7.53 -15.45 -3.43
C ALA A 59 -6.99 -14.57 -4.56
N ASP A 60 -7.80 -14.26 -5.57
CA ASP A 60 -7.39 -13.40 -6.68
C ASP A 60 -7.20 -11.96 -6.20
N ILE A 61 -8.10 -11.49 -5.33
CA ILE A 61 -7.97 -10.21 -4.65
C ILE A 61 -6.69 -10.18 -3.81
N ALA A 62 -6.44 -11.22 -3.01
CA ALA A 62 -5.25 -11.33 -2.17
C ALA A 62 -3.97 -11.27 -3.02
N LYS A 63 -3.90 -12.05 -4.10
CA LYS A 63 -2.76 -12.09 -5.01
C LYS A 63 -2.52 -10.73 -5.66
N ALA A 64 -3.56 -10.08 -6.18
CA ALA A 64 -3.45 -8.76 -6.79
C ALA A 64 -3.00 -7.68 -5.80
N MET A 65 -3.38 -7.82 -4.53
CA MET A 65 -2.99 -6.91 -3.45
C MET A 65 -1.63 -7.27 -2.82
N GLY A 66 -1.03 -8.41 -3.19
CA GLY A 66 0.17 -8.95 -2.55
C GLY A 66 -0.06 -9.43 -1.11
N TRP A 67 -1.30 -9.70 -0.73
CA TRP A 67 -1.74 -10.08 0.62
C TRP A 67 -1.74 -11.60 0.80
N LYS A 68 -1.48 -12.04 2.03
CA LYS A 68 -1.62 -13.43 2.46
C LYS A 68 -3.08 -13.72 2.80
N LEU A 69 -3.70 -14.63 2.05
CA LEU A 69 -4.98 -15.21 2.41
C LEU A 69 -4.77 -16.34 3.43
N THR A 70 -5.48 -16.29 4.56
CA THR A 70 -5.53 -17.37 5.55
C THR A 70 -6.98 -17.81 5.75
N VAL A 71 -7.21 -19.12 5.70
CA VAL A 71 -8.53 -19.73 5.94
C VAL A 71 -8.41 -20.61 7.17
N ALA A 72 -9.22 -20.35 8.19
CA ALA A 72 -9.26 -21.11 9.44
C ALA A 72 -10.71 -21.43 9.79
N GLY A 73 -11.15 -22.65 9.50
CA GLY A 73 -12.56 -23.03 9.62
C GLY A 73 -13.44 -22.19 8.69
N SER A 74 -14.46 -21.54 9.26
CA SER A 74 -15.34 -20.60 8.54
C SER A 74 -14.79 -19.17 8.43
N ALA A 75 -13.65 -18.88 9.06
CA ALA A 75 -13.05 -17.55 9.03
C ALA A 75 -12.11 -17.41 7.83
N ILE A 76 -12.30 -16.34 7.07
CA ILE A 76 -11.41 -15.92 5.99
C ILE A 76 -10.73 -14.63 6.43
N SER A 77 -9.40 -14.64 6.51
CA SER A 77 -8.59 -13.48 6.85
C SER A 77 -7.69 -13.10 5.68
N LEU A 78 -7.75 -11.84 5.28
CA LEU A 78 -6.78 -11.24 4.39
C LEU A 78 -5.77 -10.48 5.24
N GLN A 79 -4.53 -10.94 5.23
CA GLN A 79 -3.43 -10.29 5.91
C GLN A 79 -2.59 -9.59 4.85
N PRO A 80 -2.36 -8.26 4.93
CA PRO A 80 -1.33 -7.65 4.11
C PRO A 80 -0.01 -8.41 4.33
N PRO A 81 0.90 -8.43 3.32
CA PRO A 81 2.17 -9.11 3.48
C PRO A 81 2.77 -8.61 4.79
N LYS A 82 3.13 -9.55 5.68
CA LYS A 82 3.89 -9.23 6.88
C LYS A 82 5.02 -8.36 6.36
N LYS A 83 5.06 -7.10 6.81
CA LYS A 83 6.10 -6.18 6.35
C LYS A 83 7.43 -6.90 6.47
N LEU A 84 8.39 -6.46 5.67
CA LEU A 84 9.77 -6.44 6.14
C LEU A 84 9.77 -5.58 7.42
N VAL A 85 9.30 -6.20 8.51
CA VAL A 85 9.61 -5.83 9.87
C VAL A 85 11.09 -6.09 9.88
N ALA A 86 11.87 -5.03 10.05
CA ALA A 86 13.27 -5.18 10.36
C ALA A 86 13.40 -6.27 11.44
N SER A 87 14.44 -7.08 11.32
CA SER A 87 14.86 -7.96 12.39
C SER A 87 15.26 -7.11 13.60
N GLY A 88 14.28 -6.65 14.38
CA GLY A 88 14.47 -5.70 15.46
C GLY A 88 13.13 -5.14 15.98
N GLY A 89 12.65 -5.66 17.11
CA GLY A 89 11.72 -4.97 18.02
C GLY A 89 10.32 -4.58 17.50
N ASN A 90 9.30 -5.35 17.91
CA ASN A 90 7.87 -5.00 17.81
C ASN A 90 7.57 -3.56 18.27
N THR A 91 7.26 -2.65 17.35
CA THR A 91 6.61 -1.35 17.68
C THR A 91 5.59 -0.90 16.61
N SER A 92 4.91 -1.83 15.93
CA SER A 92 3.83 -1.49 14.99
C SER A 92 2.56 -1.07 15.76
N SER A 93 2.45 0.22 16.08
CA SER A 93 1.16 0.81 16.52
C SER A 93 0.18 0.74 15.34
N PRO A 94 -1.11 0.41 15.57
CA PRO A 94 -2.13 0.43 14.51
C PRO A 94 -2.25 1.80 13.81
N GLU A 95 -1.85 2.88 14.49
CA GLU A 95 -1.82 4.25 13.96
C GLU A 95 -0.67 4.50 12.97
N TYR A 96 0.46 3.80 13.14
CA TYR A 96 1.64 3.92 12.27
C TYR A 96 1.99 2.55 11.72
N PRO A 97 1.31 2.13 10.64
CA PRO A 97 1.50 0.78 10.12
C PRO A 97 2.95 0.55 9.68
N MET A 98 3.70 1.60 9.28
CA MET A 98 5.15 1.57 9.04
C MET A 98 5.88 2.18 10.23
N SER A 99 6.52 1.35 11.05
CA SER A 99 7.39 1.81 12.12
C SER A 99 8.66 0.95 12.25
N GLY A 100 9.73 1.56 12.77
CA GLY A 100 11.02 0.91 12.97
C GLY A 100 12.02 1.82 13.70
N ALA A 101 13.29 1.41 13.76
CA ALA A 101 14.39 2.19 14.30
C ALA A 101 15.18 2.94 13.21
N ALA A 102 15.94 3.96 13.59
CA ALA A 102 16.89 4.61 12.69
C ALA A 102 17.89 3.59 12.12
N GLY A 103 18.28 3.75 10.85
CA GLY A 103 19.14 2.80 10.13
C GLY A 103 18.39 1.63 9.48
N GLU A 104 17.16 1.35 9.89
CA GLU A 104 16.31 0.34 9.26
C GLU A 104 15.63 0.91 8.01
N GLU A 105 15.36 0.02 7.06
CA GLU A 105 14.58 0.33 5.87
C GLU A 105 13.21 -0.33 5.96
N PHE A 106 12.16 0.44 5.73
CA PHE A 106 10.80 -0.09 5.69
C PHE A 106 10.00 0.60 4.58
N GLY A 107 8.93 -0.06 4.13
CA GLY A 107 8.13 0.45 3.04
C GLY A 107 7.13 -0.56 2.52
N ASN A 108 6.73 -0.41 1.27
CA ASN A 108 5.77 -1.27 0.57
C ASN A 108 6.23 -1.49 -0.88
N ALA A 109 5.35 -1.99 -1.75
CA ALA A 109 5.65 -2.21 -3.16
C ALA A 109 5.87 -0.92 -3.97
N SER A 110 5.55 0.25 -3.41
CA SER A 110 5.72 1.55 -4.09
C SER A 110 6.98 2.30 -3.69
N TYR A 111 7.41 2.19 -2.45
CA TYR A 111 8.60 2.90 -1.98
C TYR A 111 9.25 2.22 -0.77
N ARG A 112 10.49 2.60 -0.50
CA ARG A 112 11.24 2.25 0.71
C ARG A 112 11.80 3.51 1.33
N PHE A 113 11.74 3.62 2.64
CA PHE A 113 12.23 4.77 3.38
C PHE A 113 13.22 4.30 4.44
N LYS A 114 14.27 5.10 4.65
CA LYS A 114 15.29 4.87 5.66
C LYS A 114 15.82 6.20 6.21
N VAL A 115 15.95 6.29 7.52
CA VAL A 115 16.79 7.32 8.17
C VAL A 115 18.22 6.80 8.19
N THR A 116 19.13 7.56 7.59
CA THR A 116 20.55 7.18 7.49
C THR A 116 21.43 7.83 8.54
N ASN A 117 21.06 9.00 9.03
CA ASN A 117 21.83 9.74 10.02
C ASN A 117 20.92 10.72 10.77
N VAL A 118 21.23 10.96 12.04
CA VAL A 118 20.61 11.96 12.90
C VAL A 118 21.75 12.73 13.55
N ALA A 119 21.80 14.04 13.35
CA ALA A 119 22.86 14.89 13.86
C ALA A 119 22.30 16.13 14.54
N GLU A 120 22.94 16.54 15.63
CA GLU A 120 22.68 17.81 16.30
C GLU A 120 23.79 18.79 15.95
N VAL A 121 23.46 19.93 15.35
CA VAL A 121 24.42 20.92 14.85
C VAL A 121 23.96 22.35 15.11
N ALA A 122 24.88 23.30 15.15
CA ALA A 122 24.56 24.73 15.28
C ALA A 122 24.14 25.36 13.93
N GLU A 123 24.69 24.86 12.83
CA GLU A 123 24.42 25.37 11.49
C GLU A 123 24.26 24.20 10.50
N TYR A 124 23.38 24.38 9.51
CA TYR A 124 23.21 23.43 8.42
C TYR A 124 23.40 24.09 7.06
N GLY A 125 24.49 23.70 6.39
CA GLY A 125 24.69 23.90 4.96
C GLY A 125 23.98 22.81 4.16
N ARG A 126 23.31 23.18 3.07
CA ARG A 126 22.59 22.23 2.21
C ARG A 126 23.54 21.23 1.57
N LYS A 127 23.12 19.97 1.56
CA LYS A 127 23.85 18.82 1.01
C LYS A 127 23.22 18.28 -0.26
N TYR A 128 21.88 18.34 -0.38
CA TYR A 128 21.15 17.59 -1.41
C TYR A 128 20.56 18.46 -2.52
N THR A 129 20.41 19.76 -2.30
CA THR A 129 19.92 20.68 -3.33
C THR A 129 20.95 20.87 -4.45
N ASN A 130 20.66 20.35 -5.65
CA ASN A 130 21.41 20.61 -6.88
C ASN A 130 20.59 21.50 -7.84
N GLY A 131 20.12 22.67 -7.39
CA GLY A 131 19.21 23.50 -8.20
C GLY A 131 18.61 24.71 -7.47
N ILE A 132 17.39 25.09 -7.86
CA ILE A 132 16.69 26.28 -7.36
C ILE A 132 16.52 26.19 -5.85
N ALA A 133 17.21 27.08 -5.13
CA ALA A 133 17.24 27.08 -3.68
C ALA A 133 15.91 27.54 -3.09
N LEU A 134 15.19 26.64 -2.41
CA LEU A 134 14.05 27.01 -1.58
C LEU A 134 14.51 27.54 -0.21
N GLY A 135 15.24 28.67 -0.18
CA GLY A 135 15.75 29.32 1.05
C GLY A 135 17.28 29.22 1.26
N GLY A 136 17.81 30.05 2.17
CA GLY A 136 19.25 30.11 2.52
C GLY A 136 19.67 29.08 3.58
N ALA A 137 20.91 29.23 4.10
CA ALA A 137 21.39 28.47 5.26
C ALA A 137 20.41 28.59 6.44
N VAL A 138 20.16 27.48 7.13
CA VAL A 138 19.28 27.48 8.31
C VAL A 138 20.16 27.73 9.52
N ASN A 139 20.16 28.96 10.02
CA ASN A 139 20.90 29.33 11.22
C ASN A 139 20.01 29.18 12.47
N THR A 140 20.64 29.01 13.62
CA THR A 140 19.99 29.03 14.95
C THR A 140 20.33 30.30 15.72
N THR A 141 19.57 30.54 16.77
CA THR A 141 19.96 31.46 17.84
C THR A 141 20.78 30.73 18.92
N ALA A 142 21.38 31.46 19.87
CA ALA A 142 22.19 30.87 20.95
C ALA A 142 21.41 29.89 21.86
N SER A 143 20.07 29.98 21.89
CA SER A 143 19.20 29.10 22.68
C SER A 143 18.71 27.86 21.94
N GLU A 144 19.07 27.72 20.67
CA GLU A 144 18.57 26.68 19.78
C GLU A 144 19.71 25.82 19.23
N LYS A 145 19.36 24.60 18.83
CA LYS A 145 20.19 23.73 17.99
C LYS A 145 19.35 23.24 16.81
N LEU A 146 20.03 22.72 15.79
CA LEU A 146 19.37 22.02 14.70
C LEU A 146 19.46 20.52 14.94
N VAL A 147 18.34 19.84 14.73
CA VAL A 147 18.33 18.39 14.53
C VAL A 147 18.17 18.15 13.04
N VAL A 148 19.19 17.55 12.43
CA VAL A 148 19.25 17.23 11.00
C VAL A 148 19.11 15.73 10.83
N ILE A 149 18.10 15.30 10.08
CA ILE A 149 17.83 13.90 9.81
C ILE A 149 18.02 13.62 8.32
N ASP A 150 19.12 12.95 7.98
CA ASP A 150 19.41 12.56 6.61
C ASP A 150 18.63 11.28 6.27
N CYS A 151 17.82 11.33 5.20
CA CYS A 151 16.87 10.31 4.79
C CYS A 151 17.14 9.83 3.35
N VAL A 152 16.66 8.62 3.07
CA VAL A 152 16.61 8.04 1.72
C VAL A 152 15.19 7.54 1.46
N LEU A 153 14.64 7.93 0.30
CA LEU A 153 13.39 7.41 -0.23
C LEU A 153 13.66 6.74 -1.58
N THR A 154 13.43 5.43 -1.67
CA THR A 154 13.61 4.64 -2.88
C THR A 154 12.27 4.45 -3.59
N ASN A 155 12.25 4.63 -4.90
CA ASN A 155 11.12 4.19 -5.73
C ASN A 155 11.18 2.67 -5.92
N ALA A 156 10.22 1.94 -5.34
CA ALA A 156 10.14 0.48 -5.44
C ALA A 156 9.23 -0.01 -6.59
N THR A 157 8.64 0.90 -7.35
CA THR A 157 7.83 0.55 -8.52
C THR A 157 8.70 0.23 -9.74
N ALA A 158 8.06 -0.33 -10.77
CA ALA A 158 8.69 -0.56 -12.07
C ALA A 158 8.69 0.67 -13.00
N GLU A 159 8.06 1.77 -12.58
CA GLU A 159 7.88 2.98 -13.38
C GLU A 159 8.60 4.17 -12.72
N ARG A 160 8.75 5.26 -13.46
CA ARG A 160 9.18 6.53 -12.86
C ARG A 160 8.08 7.05 -11.94
N GLU A 161 8.44 7.43 -10.72
CA GLU A 161 7.55 8.04 -9.74
C GLU A 161 8.11 9.40 -9.33
N GLU A 162 7.25 10.27 -8.82
CA GLU A 162 7.63 11.55 -8.25
C GLU A 162 7.11 11.64 -6.82
N PHE A 163 7.96 12.11 -5.90
CA PHE A 163 7.61 12.27 -4.50
C PHE A 163 7.53 13.74 -4.12
N CYS A 164 6.54 14.10 -3.31
CA CYS A 164 6.35 15.44 -2.81
C CYS A 164 7.14 15.65 -1.51
N PHE A 165 7.90 16.73 -1.45
CA PHE A 165 8.73 17.15 -0.33
C PHE A 165 8.29 18.55 0.11
N SER A 166 7.21 18.63 0.87
CA SER A 166 6.67 19.91 1.31
C SER A 166 6.40 19.90 2.80
N ARG A 167 6.82 20.97 3.48
CA ARG A 167 6.47 21.24 4.86
C ARG A 167 5.02 21.73 5.00
N ASP A 168 4.59 22.55 4.05
CA ASP A 168 3.39 23.39 4.21
C ASP A 168 2.15 22.83 3.52
N ARG A 169 2.30 21.81 2.65
CA ARG A 169 1.19 21.21 1.91
C ARG A 169 1.40 19.71 1.71
N TYR A 170 0.33 18.93 1.87
CA TYR A 170 0.25 17.51 1.49
C TYR A 170 1.05 16.50 2.33
N ALA A 171 2.12 16.89 3.03
CA ALA A 171 2.90 16.03 3.95
C ALA A 171 2.84 16.52 5.41
N GLU A 172 1.64 16.97 5.83
CA GLU A 172 1.38 17.76 7.04
C GLU A 172 1.64 17.01 8.37
N ASN A 173 1.71 15.68 8.37
CA ASN A 173 2.00 14.91 9.59
C ASN A 173 3.51 14.71 9.82
N THR A 174 4.38 15.28 8.98
CA THR A 174 5.82 15.18 9.17
C THR A 174 6.25 16.00 10.40
N MET A 175 6.66 15.30 11.46
CA MET A 175 6.93 15.90 12.78
C MET A 175 8.07 15.17 13.48
N LEU A 176 8.90 15.91 14.21
CA LEU A 176 9.85 15.37 15.17
C LEU A 176 9.22 15.41 16.57
N LEU A 177 9.27 14.30 17.28
CA LEU A 177 8.74 14.12 18.65
C LEU A 177 9.90 13.97 19.63
N ASP A 178 9.84 14.64 20.78
CA ASP A 178 10.82 14.47 21.86
C ASP A 178 10.40 13.45 22.92
N LYS A 179 11.22 13.35 23.98
CA LYS A 179 10.94 12.53 25.16
C LYS A 179 9.80 13.04 26.03
N SER A 180 9.50 14.34 26.00
CA SER A 180 8.40 14.94 26.77
C SER A 180 7.02 14.77 26.11
N GLY A 181 7.00 14.46 24.81
CA GLY A 181 5.80 14.34 23.99
C GLY A 181 5.47 15.59 23.17
N GLU A 182 6.34 16.61 23.17
CA GLU A 182 6.25 17.77 22.29
C GLU A 182 6.65 17.38 20.86
N SER A 183 5.94 17.92 19.87
CA SER A 183 6.20 17.70 18.46
C SER A 183 6.45 18.99 17.69
N LEU A 184 7.45 18.99 16.81
CA LEU A 184 7.81 20.14 15.97
C LEU A 184 7.85 19.74 14.49
N ALA A 185 7.32 20.62 13.63
CA ALA A 185 7.43 20.47 12.18
C ALA A 185 8.86 20.80 11.70
N PRO A 186 9.31 20.23 10.56
CA PRO A 186 10.62 20.56 10.01
C PRO A 186 10.67 22.05 9.68
N ALA A 187 11.74 22.75 10.06
CA ALA A 187 11.98 24.13 9.63
C ALA A 187 12.29 24.20 8.13
N ALA A 188 12.99 23.18 7.59
CA ALA A 188 13.31 23.06 6.17
C ALA A 188 13.41 21.60 5.73
N ILE A 189 13.25 21.40 4.42
CA ILE A 189 13.52 20.13 3.73
C ILE A 189 14.56 20.43 2.64
N ASP A 190 15.70 19.76 2.69
CA ASP A 190 16.78 19.89 1.72
C ASP A 190 16.79 18.70 0.77
N VAL A 191 16.41 18.91 -0.49
CA VAL A 191 16.29 17.89 -1.53
C VAL A 191 16.61 18.50 -2.90
N ALA A 192 17.16 17.71 -3.81
CA ALA A 192 17.20 18.10 -5.23
C ALA A 192 15.79 17.97 -5.81
N ALA A 193 15.07 19.10 -5.90
CA ALA A 193 13.72 19.13 -6.42
C ALA A 193 13.71 19.46 -7.93
N ASP A 194 12.87 18.75 -8.67
CA ASP A 194 12.54 18.98 -10.07
C ASP A 194 11.33 19.93 -10.24
N GLU A 195 10.43 19.96 -9.24
CA GLU A 195 9.31 20.88 -9.13
C GLU A 195 9.41 21.73 -7.86
N LEU A 196 8.81 22.93 -7.83
CA LEU A 196 8.97 23.87 -6.70
C LEU A 196 7.69 24.16 -5.90
N ASN A 197 6.50 23.84 -6.42
CA ASN A 197 5.25 24.19 -5.74
C ASN A 197 4.12 23.15 -5.94
N PRO A 198 4.01 22.15 -5.03
CA PRO A 198 4.95 21.84 -3.94
C PRO A 198 6.27 21.29 -4.47
N PRO A 199 7.35 21.24 -3.67
CA PRO A 199 8.60 20.67 -4.13
C PRO A 199 8.42 19.18 -4.44
N GLY A 200 8.88 18.76 -5.61
CA GLY A 200 8.75 17.39 -6.12
C GLY A 200 10.11 16.88 -6.61
N ALA A 201 10.40 15.59 -6.42
CA ALA A 201 11.60 14.98 -6.99
C ALA A 201 11.27 13.66 -7.69
N PHE A 202 11.73 13.51 -8.93
CA PHE A 202 11.57 12.31 -9.72
C PHE A 202 12.56 11.22 -9.29
N ALA A 203 12.09 9.98 -9.34
CA ALA A 203 12.91 8.79 -9.14
C ALA A 203 12.55 7.75 -10.20
N LEU A 204 13.58 7.28 -10.93
CA LEU A 204 13.45 6.09 -11.77
C LEU A 204 13.17 4.85 -10.92
N ALA A 205 12.73 3.77 -11.55
CA ALA A 205 12.53 2.49 -10.88
C ALA A 205 13.80 2.04 -10.15
N GLY A 206 13.69 1.74 -8.86
CA GLY A 206 14.81 1.36 -7.99
C GLY A 206 15.74 2.50 -7.56
N ALA A 207 15.54 3.73 -8.05
CA ALA A 207 16.40 4.85 -7.72
C ALA A 207 16.08 5.46 -6.34
N ASN A 208 17.11 6.05 -5.74
CA ASN A 208 17.04 6.71 -4.44
C ASN A 208 16.94 8.23 -4.60
N VAL A 209 16.03 8.85 -3.85
CA VAL A 209 16.03 10.28 -3.56
C VAL A 209 16.62 10.47 -2.17
N ARG A 210 17.69 11.25 -2.06
CA ARG A 210 18.32 11.62 -0.79
C ARG A 210 17.86 13.02 -0.39
N PHE A 211 17.56 13.21 0.88
CA PHE A 211 17.11 14.48 1.41
C PHE A 211 17.40 14.59 2.90
N ALA A 212 17.34 15.82 3.42
CA ALA A 212 17.45 16.08 4.86
C ALA A 212 16.20 16.79 5.36
N LEU A 213 15.74 16.39 6.54
CA LEU A 213 14.77 17.15 7.33
C LEU A 213 15.54 17.94 8.38
N VAL A 214 15.32 19.25 8.45
CA VAL A 214 16.02 20.14 9.37
C VAL A 214 15.01 20.71 10.34
N PHE A 215 15.18 20.43 11.64
CA PHE A 215 14.33 20.93 12.71
C PHE A 215 15.12 21.95 13.54
N ARG A 216 14.47 23.05 13.91
CA ARG A 216 14.99 23.97 14.95
C ARG A 216 14.37 23.55 16.27
N VAL A 217 15.21 23.28 17.25
CA VAL A 217 14.76 22.81 18.57
C VAL A 217 15.49 23.56 19.69
N PRO A 218 14.91 23.69 20.89
CA PRO A 218 15.64 24.17 22.07
C PRO A 218 16.91 23.35 22.33
N GLN A 219 17.94 23.96 22.93
CA GLN A 219 19.19 23.26 23.27
C GLN A 219 18.98 21.97 24.09
N ALA A 220 18.05 22.00 25.05
CA ALA A 220 17.74 20.85 25.91
C ALA A 220 16.80 19.81 25.28
N TRP A 221 16.39 20.01 24.02
CA TRP A 221 15.42 19.13 23.36
C TRP A 221 16.09 17.81 22.93
N GLU A 222 15.47 16.68 23.26
CA GLU A 222 16.01 15.35 23.00
C GLU A 222 15.07 14.57 22.06
N PRO A 223 15.47 14.37 20.78
CA PRO A 223 14.67 13.63 19.82
C PRO A 223 14.36 12.20 20.31
N LYS A 224 13.12 11.77 20.10
CA LYS A 224 12.63 10.41 20.42
C LYS A 224 12.15 9.68 19.18
N ALA A 225 11.40 10.36 18.33
CA ALA A 225 10.87 9.74 17.11
C ALA A 225 10.65 10.77 16.01
N LEU A 226 10.83 10.34 14.77
CA LEU A 226 10.38 11.06 13.58
C LEU A 226 9.09 10.42 13.07
N VAL A 227 8.08 11.23 12.75
CA VAL A 227 7.01 10.86 11.84
C VAL A 227 7.28 11.52 10.50
N TYR A 228 7.26 10.76 9.40
CA TYR A 228 7.42 11.28 8.04
C TYR A 228 6.25 10.84 7.16
N THR A 229 5.63 11.77 6.45
CA THR A 229 4.53 11.48 5.53
C THR A 229 5.07 11.36 4.10
N ILE A 230 4.96 10.17 3.53
CA ILE A 230 5.35 9.92 2.13
C ILE A 230 4.15 10.18 1.24
N VAL A 231 4.33 11.09 0.29
CA VAL A 231 3.29 11.49 -0.67
C VAL A 231 3.82 11.33 -2.08
N LYS A 232 3.12 10.56 -2.91
CA LYS A 232 3.35 10.56 -4.35
C LYS A 232 2.80 11.84 -4.94
N TYR A 233 3.57 12.51 -5.80
CA TYR A 233 3.22 13.83 -6.31
C TYR A 233 1.89 13.84 -7.08
N ARG A 234 1.60 12.77 -7.83
CA ARG A 234 0.32 12.58 -8.53
C ARG A 234 -0.90 12.37 -7.61
N GLU A 235 -0.66 12.03 -6.34
CA GLU A 235 -1.71 11.80 -5.34
C GLU A 235 -1.89 13.00 -4.39
N ARG A 236 -1.09 14.07 -4.58
CA ARG A 236 -1.16 15.27 -3.75
C ARG A 236 -2.56 15.89 -3.78
N GLY A 237 -3.11 16.22 -2.62
CA GLY A 237 -4.46 16.78 -2.46
C GLY A 237 -5.60 15.78 -2.60
N LEU A 238 -5.35 14.54 -3.02
CA LEU A 238 -6.36 13.48 -3.13
C LEU A 238 -6.24 12.45 -2.01
N LYS A 239 -5.03 12.22 -1.50
CA LYS A 239 -4.75 11.30 -0.39
C LYS A 239 -3.90 11.99 0.66
N LYS A 240 -4.04 11.55 1.91
CA LYS A 240 -3.27 12.04 3.07
C LYS A 240 -1.78 11.62 3.06
N GLY A 241 -1.32 10.90 2.05
CA GLY A 241 0.00 10.26 2.05
C GLY A 241 0.03 9.02 2.95
N THR A 242 1.22 8.52 3.22
CA THR A 242 1.43 7.38 4.13
C THR A 242 2.47 7.73 5.19
N ASP A 243 2.07 7.61 6.45
CA ASP A 243 2.94 7.93 7.58
C ASP A 243 3.88 6.77 7.92
N VAL A 244 5.11 7.17 8.18
CA VAL A 244 6.22 6.38 8.69
C VAL A 244 6.56 6.89 10.07
N ARG A 245 6.81 6.00 11.03
CA ARG A 245 7.39 6.37 12.33
C ARG A 245 8.76 5.73 12.55
N VAL A 246 9.76 6.54 12.87
CA VAL A 246 11.13 6.07 13.15
C VAL A 246 11.48 6.44 14.58
N ASN A 247 11.85 5.45 15.39
CA ASN A 247 12.45 5.69 16.69
C ASN A 247 13.90 6.12 16.48
N LEU A 248 14.28 7.25 17.07
CA LEU A 248 15.59 7.88 16.93
C LEU A 248 16.49 7.58 18.13
#